data_AF-A0A847YR59-F1
#
_entry.id   AF-A0A847YR59-F1
#
_cell.length_a   1.000
_cell.length_b   1.000
_cell.length_c   1.000
_cell.angle_alpha   90.00
_cell.angle_beta   90.00
_cell.angle_gamma   90.00
#
_symmetry.space_group_name_H-M   'P 1'
#
loop_
_entity.id
_entity.type
_entity.pdbx_description
1 polymer ?
#
loop_
_entity_poly.entity_id
_entity_poly.type
_entity_poly.pdbx_seq_one_letter_code
_entity_poly.pdbx_strand_id
1 'polypeptide(L)'
;MTDNDGSVTFALISDPTMVDSDGDELDDLSELDLSLDPFDPDTDGDGLTDYQEVEEFGTAPDVVDTDGDGFDDAYEVEHQEDQGLDPLVVDEKVDAATYARDFARGFVLGELSPGDSLAWFAGNLVSGGSSFIPGVGWIAGTVSDVRDTIGLAIQQDWVGAGYSAVGLVPTVGDAAAAPAKAAAFVARHPELLVGVGAVVASAKWLPDNLKVSTLKRINTNWDELTDANVSEAALVRLQSSRQDLDSLAAATQRAGRKANTNAPFMKNGKAGEEYLEGLYADSVTGVTTQVTHSTADCMNVCNKVSRRIDVLADGVAHESKVGYKSLTSDIRRQIESDAYLVDTGQIEAAHWHFFASDVTGKIGPSKPLLDFLDEKGIQYTIHLPDTP
;
A
#
# COMPACT_ATOMS: atom_id res chain seq x y z
N MET A 1 12.58 21.36 -31.43
CA MET A 1 13.46 22.47 -31.89
C MET A 1 13.58 22.33 -33.41
N THR A 2 13.49 23.42 -34.17
CA THR A 2 13.75 23.37 -35.62
C THR A 2 15.24 23.27 -35.87
N ASP A 3 15.67 22.21 -36.54
CA ASP A 3 17.05 22.08 -37.01
C ASP A 3 17.31 23.00 -38.21
N ASN A 4 18.57 23.37 -38.42
CA ASN A 4 19.02 24.36 -39.41
C ASN A 4 18.84 23.93 -40.88
N ASP A 5 18.23 22.79 -41.16
CA ASP A 5 17.97 22.26 -42.51
C ASP A 5 16.50 22.39 -42.95
N GLY A 6 15.63 22.97 -42.10
CA GLY A 6 14.20 23.08 -42.38
C GLY A 6 13.42 21.79 -42.18
N SER A 7 14.04 20.75 -41.59
CA SER A 7 13.32 19.63 -41.01
C SER A 7 12.69 20.06 -39.68
N VAL A 8 11.44 19.64 -39.49
CA VAL A 8 10.79 19.67 -38.18
C VAL A 8 10.94 18.26 -37.63
N THR A 9 11.84 18.10 -36.66
CA THR A 9 11.92 16.89 -35.85
C THR A 9 10.71 16.91 -34.93
N PHE A 10 9.68 16.15 -35.28
CA PHE A 10 8.69 15.73 -34.29
C PHE A 10 9.40 14.65 -33.47
N ALA A 11 9.55 14.86 -32.16
CA ALA A 11 9.61 13.69 -31.30
C ALA A 11 8.28 12.98 -31.54
N LEU A 12 8.32 11.78 -32.14
CA LEU A 12 7.16 10.91 -32.10
C LEU A 12 6.99 10.61 -30.61
N ILE A 13 5.92 11.17 -30.04
CA ILE A 13 5.58 10.93 -28.65
C ILE A 13 4.88 9.56 -28.56
N SER A 14 4.30 9.07 -29.66
CA SER A 14 3.72 7.72 -29.77
C SER A 14 3.44 7.31 -31.23
N ASP A 15 2.97 6.08 -31.48
CA ASP A 15 2.46 5.61 -32.77
C ASP A 15 1.02 6.13 -33.00
N PRO A 16 0.79 7.04 -33.97
CA PRO A 16 -0.52 7.64 -34.20
C PRO A 16 -1.57 6.67 -34.75
N THR A 17 -1.21 5.41 -35.03
CA THR A 17 -2.12 4.35 -35.48
C THR A 17 -2.53 3.40 -34.37
N MET A 18 -1.90 3.51 -33.20
CA MET A 18 -2.20 2.76 -32.00
C MET A 18 -2.64 3.74 -30.90
N VAL A 19 -3.38 3.23 -29.91
CA VAL A 19 -3.77 4.02 -28.72
C VAL A 19 -2.76 3.82 -27.60
N ASP A 20 -2.06 2.70 -27.64
CA ASP A 20 -1.08 2.17 -26.71
C ASP A 20 -0.01 1.58 -27.63
N SER A 21 1.16 2.22 -27.65
CA SER A 21 2.16 2.09 -28.71
C SER A 21 3.15 0.95 -28.45
N ASP A 22 3.39 0.59 -27.20
CA ASP A 22 4.23 -0.56 -26.81
C ASP A 22 3.42 -1.80 -26.39
N GLY A 23 2.12 -1.64 -26.14
CA GLY A 23 1.18 -2.71 -25.91
C GLY A 23 1.17 -3.24 -24.47
N ASP A 24 1.47 -2.39 -23.49
CA ASP A 24 1.53 -2.76 -22.07
C ASP A 24 0.19 -2.60 -21.32
N GLU A 25 -0.86 -2.11 -22.01
CA GLU A 25 -2.21 -1.76 -21.52
C GLU A 25 -2.37 -0.34 -20.92
N LEU A 26 -1.29 0.44 -20.76
CA LEU A 26 -1.32 1.87 -20.45
C LEU A 26 -1.30 2.67 -21.76
N ASP A 27 -2.31 3.50 -21.98
CA ASP A 27 -2.38 4.25 -23.24
C ASP A 27 -1.39 5.43 -23.29
N ASP A 28 -0.96 5.81 -24.50
CA ASP A 28 0.10 6.79 -24.74
C ASP A 28 -0.13 8.14 -24.02
N LEU A 29 -1.40 8.53 -23.81
CA LEU A 29 -1.75 9.78 -23.14
C LEU A 29 -1.60 9.68 -21.62
N SER A 30 -1.87 8.50 -21.05
CA SER A 30 -1.62 8.23 -19.62
C SER A 30 -0.13 8.20 -19.34
N GLU A 31 0.65 7.53 -20.18
CA GLU A 31 2.12 7.52 -20.09
C GLU A 31 2.71 8.92 -20.17
N LEU A 32 2.23 9.74 -21.11
CA LEU A 32 2.66 11.13 -21.22
C LEU A 32 2.29 11.97 -19.98
N ASP A 33 1.15 11.69 -19.34
CA ASP A 33 0.75 12.34 -18.08
C ASP A 33 1.65 11.95 -16.90
N LEU A 34 2.23 10.75 -16.97
CA LEU A 34 3.15 10.18 -15.99
C LEU A 34 4.63 10.38 -16.36
N SER A 35 4.91 11.07 -17.46
CA SER A 35 6.27 11.31 -17.98
C SER A 35 7.05 10.05 -18.40
N LEU A 36 6.33 8.99 -18.76
CA LEU A 36 6.84 7.70 -19.26
C LEU A 36 7.14 7.73 -20.77
N ASP A 37 7.74 6.67 -21.31
CA ASP A 37 8.06 6.53 -22.74
C ASP A 37 7.07 5.58 -23.44
N PRO A 38 6.15 6.08 -24.31
CA PRO A 38 5.15 5.25 -25.01
C PRO A 38 5.67 4.18 -25.96
N PHE A 39 6.97 3.92 -25.97
CA PHE A 39 7.58 2.85 -26.76
C PHE A 39 8.35 1.86 -25.89
N ASP A 40 8.27 2.00 -24.57
CA ASP A 40 8.97 1.17 -23.60
C ASP A 40 7.99 0.68 -22.52
N PRO A 41 7.53 -0.59 -22.60
CA PRO A 41 6.45 -1.08 -21.74
C PRO A 41 6.87 -1.28 -20.27
N ASP A 42 8.13 -0.99 -19.93
CA ASP A 42 8.79 -1.19 -18.63
C ASP A 42 9.90 -0.13 -18.53
N THR A 43 9.51 1.08 -18.13
CA THR A 43 10.32 2.30 -18.24
C THR A 43 11.64 2.20 -17.45
N ASP A 44 11.66 1.49 -16.32
CA ASP A 44 12.85 1.36 -15.48
C ASP A 44 13.59 0.01 -15.62
N GLY A 45 12.94 -0.97 -16.25
CA GLY A 45 13.53 -2.26 -16.63
C GLY A 45 13.60 -3.27 -15.48
N ASP A 46 12.75 -3.15 -14.46
CA ASP A 46 12.73 -4.07 -13.31
C ASP A 46 11.97 -5.38 -13.59
N GLY A 47 11.12 -5.39 -14.63
CA GLY A 47 10.31 -6.52 -15.06
C GLY A 47 8.82 -6.45 -14.73
N LEU A 48 8.34 -5.38 -14.10
CA LEU A 48 6.93 -4.97 -14.11
C LEU A 48 6.68 -4.03 -15.29
N THR A 49 5.47 -4.09 -15.87
CA THR A 49 5.12 -3.10 -16.90
C THR A 49 4.64 -1.80 -16.26
N ASP A 50 4.78 -0.67 -16.98
CA ASP A 50 4.31 0.65 -16.53
C ASP A 50 2.84 0.59 -16.09
N TYR A 51 1.98 -0.13 -16.83
CA TYR A 51 0.61 -0.44 -16.44
C TYR A 51 0.52 -1.14 -15.07
N GLN A 52 1.27 -2.23 -14.84
CA GLN A 52 1.19 -3.00 -13.59
C GLN A 52 1.57 -2.13 -12.40
N GLU A 53 2.62 -1.33 -12.54
CA GLU A 53 3.09 -0.43 -11.51
C GLU A 53 2.09 0.69 -11.20
N VAL A 54 1.53 1.32 -12.22
CA VAL A 54 0.61 2.45 -12.05
C VAL A 54 -0.76 2.00 -11.55
N GLU A 55 -1.33 0.99 -12.21
CA GLU A 55 -2.73 0.58 -12.10
C GLU A 55 -2.95 -0.55 -11.09
N GLU A 56 -1.98 -1.43 -10.84
CA GLU A 56 -2.14 -2.60 -9.96
C GLU A 56 -1.42 -2.43 -8.61
N PHE A 57 -0.11 -2.14 -8.63
CA PHE A 57 0.74 -2.15 -7.42
C PHE A 57 0.90 -0.78 -6.77
N GLY A 58 0.91 0.28 -7.55
CA GLY A 58 1.11 1.64 -7.10
C GLY A 58 2.57 2.00 -6.79
N THR A 59 3.52 1.29 -7.39
CA THR A 59 4.96 1.59 -7.41
C THR A 59 5.25 2.77 -8.34
N ALA A 60 6.51 3.21 -8.37
CA ALA A 60 6.97 4.30 -9.21
C ALA A 60 7.61 3.74 -10.49
N PRO A 61 6.95 3.86 -11.66
CA PRO A 61 7.40 3.22 -12.91
C PRO A 61 8.72 3.74 -13.51
N ASP A 62 9.32 4.74 -12.88
CA ASP A 62 10.64 5.27 -13.25
C ASP A 62 11.72 4.93 -12.21
N VAL A 63 11.44 4.02 -11.27
CA VAL A 63 12.27 3.68 -10.13
C VAL A 63 12.20 2.18 -9.79
N VAL A 64 13.24 1.46 -10.22
CA VAL A 64 13.42 0.00 -10.01
C VAL A 64 13.14 -0.52 -8.59
N ASP A 65 13.34 0.31 -7.56
CA ASP A 65 13.17 -0.02 -6.13
C ASP A 65 12.45 1.16 -5.47
N THR A 66 11.11 1.09 -5.40
CA THR A 66 10.26 2.22 -5.03
C THR A 66 10.47 2.68 -3.60
N ASP A 67 10.70 1.76 -2.67
CA ASP A 67 10.84 2.07 -1.24
C ASP A 67 12.30 2.22 -0.77
N GLY A 68 13.26 1.82 -1.59
CA GLY A 68 14.68 2.05 -1.45
C GLY A 68 15.38 1.09 -0.48
N ASP A 69 14.85 -0.11 -0.27
CA ASP A 69 15.40 -1.11 0.65
C ASP A 69 16.45 -2.06 0.01
N GLY A 70 16.61 -1.95 -1.31
CA GLY A 70 17.52 -2.74 -2.14
C GLY A 70 16.92 -4.05 -2.65
N PHE A 71 15.59 -4.14 -2.77
CA PHE A 71 14.89 -5.10 -3.62
C PHE A 71 14.20 -4.36 -4.75
N ASP A 72 14.26 -4.94 -5.95
CA ASP A 72 13.55 -4.37 -7.10
C ASP A 72 12.04 -4.69 -6.96
N ASP A 73 11.14 -3.80 -7.40
CA ASP A 73 9.70 -3.92 -7.12
C ASP A 73 9.11 -5.24 -7.66
N ALA A 74 9.52 -5.65 -8.86
CA ALA A 74 9.17 -6.94 -9.47
C ALA A 74 9.52 -8.14 -8.56
N TYR A 75 10.69 -8.09 -7.91
CA TYR A 75 11.13 -9.15 -7.00
C TYR A 75 10.25 -9.22 -5.77
N GLU A 76 9.88 -8.07 -5.21
CA GLU A 76 9.03 -8.01 -4.02
C GLU A 76 7.62 -8.48 -4.29
N VAL A 77 7.04 -8.11 -5.44
CA VAL A 77 5.75 -8.62 -5.90
C VAL A 77 5.78 -10.16 -6.03
N GLU A 78 6.83 -10.73 -6.62
CA GLU A 78 6.97 -12.20 -6.75
C GLU A 78 7.08 -12.89 -5.37
N HIS A 79 7.72 -12.23 -4.39
CA HIS A 79 8.04 -12.81 -3.07
C HIS A 79 7.15 -12.29 -1.93
N GLN A 80 6.03 -11.64 -2.26
CA GLN A 80 5.07 -11.13 -1.28
C GLN A 80 4.47 -12.27 -0.43
N GLU A 81 4.13 -13.42 -1.02
CA GLU A 81 3.48 -14.51 -0.29
C GLU A 81 4.44 -15.35 0.58
N ASP A 82 5.66 -15.60 0.12
CA ASP A 82 6.61 -16.51 0.77
C ASP A 82 7.59 -15.79 1.72
N GLN A 83 8.00 -14.57 1.39
CA GLN A 83 8.92 -13.77 2.19
C GLN A 83 8.25 -12.59 2.88
N GLY A 84 7.05 -12.21 2.42
CA GLY A 84 6.28 -11.12 3.01
C GLY A 84 6.72 -9.74 2.55
N LEU A 85 7.34 -9.64 1.37
CA LEU A 85 7.86 -8.39 0.83
C LEU A 85 6.74 -7.49 0.31
N ASP A 86 7.02 -6.20 0.15
CA ASP A 86 6.02 -5.22 -0.24
C ASP A 86 6.74 -3.99 -0.80
N PRO A 87 6.60 -3.71 -2.09
CA PRO A 87 7.38 -2.66 -2.77
C PRO A 87 7.04 -1.23 -2.32
N LEU A 88 6.15 -1.09 -1.33
CA LEU A 88 5.74 0.18 -0.75
C LEU A 88 6.14 0.30 0.73
N VAL A 89 6.84 -0.70 1.30
CA VAL A 89 7.18 -0.76 2.73
C VAL A 89 8.53 -1.43 2.97
N VAL A 90 9.55 -0.58 3.17
CA VAL A 90 10.94 -0.95 3.50
C VAL A 90 11.05 -2.23 4.32
N ASP A 91 11.61 -3.26 3.71
CA ASP A 91 11.84 -4.57 4.30
C ASP A 91 13.25 -4.73 4.87
N GLU A 92 13.30 -5.35 6.06
CA GLU A 92 14.58 -5.70 6.68
C GLU A 92 15.02 -7.09 6.23
N LYS A 93 16.20 -7.17 5.60
CA LYS A 93 16.85 -8.45 5.25
C LYS A 93 17.30 -9.17 6.51
N VAL A 94 16.53 -10.15 6.97
CA VAL A 94 16.90 -10.98 8.13
C VAL A 94 17.44 -12.34 7.66
N ASP A 95 18.68 -12.64 8.03
CA ASP A 95 19.29 -13.96 7.81
C ASP A 95 18.44 -15.07 8.45
N ALA A 96 18.25 -16.15 7.71
CA ALA A 96 17.45 -17.31 8.10
C ALA A 96 17.81 -17.85 9.50
N ALA A 97 19.10 -17.93 9.84
CA ALA A 97 19.52 -18.43 11.15
C ALA A 97 19.27 -17.42 12.28
N THR A 98 19.31 -16.13 11.98
CA THR A 98 18.97 -15.04 12.90
C THR A 98 17.47 -15.04 13.17
N TYR A 99 16.65 -15.10 12.13
CA TYR A 99 15.20 -15.26 12.26
C TYR A 99 14.86 -16.50 13.09
N ALA A 100 15.40 -17.66 12.73
CA ALA A 100 15.17 -18.93 13.44
C ALA A 100 15.51 -18.83 14.94
N ARG A 101 16.64 -18.19 15.24
CA ARG A 101 17.12 -18.03 16.62
C ARG A 101 16.20 -17.13 17.42
N ASP A 102 15.79 -16.00 16.86
CA ASP A 102 14.95 -15.04 17.57
C ASP A 102 13.52 -15.54 17.71
N PHE A 103 12.98 -16.19 16.67
CA PHE A 103 11.74 -16.95 16.76
C PHE A 103 11.80 -17.99 17.88
N ALA A 104 12.83 -18.85 17.90
CA ALA A 104 12.97 -19.87 18.94
C ALA A 104 13.11 -19.27 20.35
N ARG A 105 13.79 -18.13 20.49
CA ARG A 105 13.87 -17.39 21.74
C ARG A 105 12.52 -16.86 22.18
N GLY A 106 11.74 -16.28 21.27
CA GLY A 106 10.36 -15.86 21.54
C GLY A 106 9.50 -17.04 21.97
N PHE A 107 9.60 -18.16 21.25
CA PHE A 107 8.81 -19.37 21.51
C PHE A 107 9.09 -20.01 22.89
N VAL A 108 10.36 -20.09 23.27
CA VAL A 108 10.78 -20.80 24.50
C VAL A 108 10.88 -19.86 25.70
N LEU A 109 11.32 -18.61 25.48
CA LEU A 109 11.70 -17.67 26.54
C LEU A 109 10.90 -16.36 26.47
N GLY A 110 9.83 -16.28 25.68
CA GLY A 110 9.09 -15.04 25.43
C GLY A 110 8.61 -14.30 26.69
N GLU A 111 8.25 -15.06 27.74
CA GLU A 111 7.82 -14.49 29.03
C GLU A 111 8.98 -14.10 29.95
N LEU A 112 10.18 -14.67 29.74
CA LEU A 112 11.35 -14.50 30.62
C LEU A 112 12.39 -13.52 30.06
N SER A 113 12.50 -13.44 28.73
CA SER A 113 13.50 -12.66 28.02
C SER A 113 12.82 -11.93 26.86
N PRO A 114 12.33 -10.70 27.10
CA PRO A 114 11.88 -9.80 26.05
C PRO A 114 12.85 -9.69 24.88
N GLY A 115 12.31 -9.71 23.67
CA GLY A 115 13.03 -9.36 22.44
C GLY A 115 12.32 -8.21 21.73
N ASP A 116 12.97 -7.73 20.68
CA ASP A 116 12.67 -6.51 19.94
C ASP A 116 12.45 -6.75 18.44
N SER A 117 12.50 -8.01 17.97
CA SER A 117 12.26 -8.36 16.57
C SER A 117 10.87 -8.95 16.34
N LEU A 118 10.33 -8.77 15.12
CA LEU A 118 9.09 -9.40 14.68
C LEU A 118 9.16 -10.93 14.72
N ALA A 119 10.32 -11.52 14.41
CA ALA A 119 10.58 -12.95 14.56
C ALA A 119 10.40 -13.41 16.02
N TRP A 120 11.00 -12.70 16.98
CA TRP A 120 10.80 -12.97 18.40
C TRP A 120 9.33 -12.82 18.80
N PHE A 121 8.66 -11.77 18.33
CA PHE A 121 7.24 -11.57 18.60
C PHE A 121 6.39 -12.73 18.09
N ALA A 122 6.60 -13.15 16.84
CA ALA A 122 5.88 -14.27 16.24
C ALA A 122 6.08 -15.56 17.04
N GLY A 123 7.32 -15.86 17.45
CA GLY A 123 7.61 -17.01 18.31
C GLY A 123 6.91 -16.91 19.66
N ASN A 124 6.96 -15.74 20.30
CA ASN A 124 6.27 -15.51 21.57
C ASN A 124 4.74 -15.60 21.43
N LEU A 125 4.18 -15.15 20.30
CA LEU A 125 2.74 -15.17 20.03
C LEU A 125 2.20 -16.59 19.99
N VAL A 126 2.94 -17.52 19.36
CA VAL A 126 2.57 -18.95 19.30
C VAL A 126 3.07 -19.78 20.48
N SER A 127 3.84 -19.19 21.42
CA SER A 127 4.24 -19.88 22.64
C SER A 127 3.06 -20.11 23.57
N GLY A 128 2.89 -21.34 24.04
CA GLY A 128 1.92 -21.63 25.09
C GLY A 128 2.45 -21.30 26.47
N GLY A 129 1.57 -21.00 27.43
CA GLY A 129 1.92 -20.68 28.84
C GLY A 129 2.60 -21.82 29.63
N SER A 130 3.08 -22.85 28.92
CA SER A 130 3.87 -23.97 29.41
C SER A 130 5.35 -23.90 28.99
N SER A 131 5.77 -22.84 28.29
CA SER A 131 7.16 -22.62 27.87
C SER A 131 8.07 -22.30 29.08
N PHE A 132 8.49 -23.37 29.76
CA PHE A 132 9.63 -23.53 30.68
C PHE A 132 9.54 -23.02 32.14
N ILE A 133 9.59 -24.01 33.07
CA ILE A 133 9.97 -23.86 34.49
C ILE A 133 11.46 -24.24 34.62
N PRO A 134 12.34 -23.40 35.18
CA PRO A 134 13.75 -23.78 35.36
C PRO A 134 13.89 -24.88 36.41
N GLY A 135 14.48 -26.03 36.05
CA GLY A 135 14.98 -27.04 37.02
C GLY A 135 14.61 -28.50 36.77
N VAL A 136 13.74 -28.81 35.80
CA VAL A 136 13.42 -30.20 35.44
C VAL A 136 13.92 -30.45 34.02
N GLY A 137 14.82 -31.41 33.87
CA GLY A 137 15.39 -31.77 32.57
C GLY A 137 14.30 -32.09 31.55
N TRP A 138 14.50 -31.58 30.33
CA TRP A 138 13.93 -32.04 29.06
C TRP A 138 12.77 -33.03 29.21
N ILE A 139 11.55 -32.52 29.39
CA ILE A 139 10.36 -33.37 29.29
C ILE A 139 10.15 -33.64 27.79
N ALA A 140 10.66 -34.81 27.40
CA ALA A 140 10.39 -35.60 26.21
C ALA A 140 9.34 -35.08 25.21
N GLY A 141 9.78 -34.77 23.97
CA GLY A 141 8.93 -34.75 22.78
C GLY A 141 9.06 -33.51 21.87
N THR A 142 9.16 -32.31 22.43
CA THR A 142 8.83 -31.06 21.70
C THR A 142 9.95 -30.41 20.89
N VAL A 143 11.22 -30.79 21.07
CA VAL A 143 12.33 -30.12 20.36
C VAL A 143 12.54 -30.63 18.93
N SER A 144 12.14 -31.88 18.65
CA SER A 144 12.01 -32.36 17.27
C SER A 144 10.90 -31.60 16.56
N ASP A 145 9.75 -31.41 17.21
CA ASP A 145 8.65 -30.63 16.64
C ASP A 145 9.05 -29.17 16.41
N VAL A 146 9.75 -28.50 17.33
CA VAL A 146 10.23 -27.11 17.14
C VAL A 146 11.24 -27.02 16.00
N ARG A 147 12.20 -27.94 15.90
CA ARG A 147 13.17 -27.96 14.81
C ARG A 147 12.49 -28.22 13.46
N ASP A 148 11.56 -29.16 13.41
CA ASP A 148 10.82 -29.50 12.19
C ASP A 148 9.83 -28.37 11.82
N THR A 149 9.28 -27.65 12.81
CA THR A 149 8.47 -26.43 12.65
C THR A 149 9.29 -25.26 12.08
N ILE A 150 10.50 -25.03 12.61
CA ILE A 150 11.42 -23.98 12.12
C ILE A 150 11.94 -24.32 10.72
N GLY A 151 12.24 -25.60 10.45
CA GLY A 151 12.69 -26.05 9.14
C GLY A 151 11.63 -25.98 8.05
N LEU A 152 10.33 -25.99 8.40
CA LEU A 152 9.23 -25.72 7.47
C LEU A 152 9.00 -24.22 7.24
N ALA A 153 9.25 -23.39 8.26
CA ALA A 153 9.07 -21.95 8.18
C ALA A 153 10.16 -21.25 7.34
N ILE A 154 11.39 -21.77 7.34
CA ILE A 154 12.55 -21.06 6.77
C ILE A 154 13.18 -21.94 5.69
N GLN A 155 12.69 -21.81 4.46
CA GLN A 155 13.20 -22.53 3.28
C GLN A 155 14.08 -21.65 2.39
N GLN A 156 14.10 -20.34 2.62
CA GLN A 156 14.82 -19.34 1.82
C GLN A 156 16.15 -18.94 2.48
N ASP A 157 17.05 -18.37 1.68
CA ASP A 157 18.36 -17.88 2.14
C ASP A 157 18.23 -16.70 3.13
N TRP A 158 17.09 -16.00 3.11
CA TRP A 158 16.71 -14.94 4.05
C TRP A 158 15.18 -14.87 4.19
N VAL A 159 14.67 -14.13 5.17
CA VAL A 159 13.22 -13.95 5.37
C VAL A 159 12.91 -12.50 5.74
N GLY A 160 11.84 -11.94 5.17
CA GLY A 160 11.21 -10.73 5.72
C GLY A 160 10.83 -10.94 7.19
N ALA A 161 11.07 -9.91 8.00
CA ALA A 161 11.08 -10.02 9.47
C ALA A 161 9.75 -10.54 10.09
N GLY A 162 8.63 -10.55 9.35
CA GLY A 162 7.29 -10.90 9.83
C GLY A 162 6.63 -12.20 9.32
N TYR A 163 6.93 -12.70 8.12
CA TYR A 163 5.96 -13.56 7.41
C TYR A 163 6.19 -15.09 7.43
N SER A 164 7.43 -15.58 7.58
CA SER A 164 7.68 -17.04 7.58
C SER A 164 6.99 -17.81 8.72
N ALA A 165 6.62 -17.14 9.81
CA ALA A 165 5.97 -17.76 10.97
C ALA A 165 4.44 -17.84 10.89
N VAL A 166 3.80 -17.19 9.90
CA VAL A 166 2.34 -17.03 9.81
C VAL A 166 1.61 -18.36 9.52
N GLY A 167 2.30 -19.31 8.88
CA GLY A 167 1.79 -20.64 8.58
C GLY A 167 1.86 -21.65 9.74
N LEU A 168 2.47 -21.28 10.88
CA LEU A 168 2.69 -22.19 12.00
C LEU A 168 1.44 -22.33 12.85
N VAL A 169 0.91 -23.55 12.96
CA VAL A 169 -0.21 -23.86 13.86
C VAL A 169 0.36 -24.28 15.22
N PRO A 170 0.06 -23.57 16.33
CA PRO A 170 0.57 -23.94 17.64
C PRO A 170 0.08 -25.34 18.04
N THR A 171 0.97 -26.18 18.56
CA THR A 171 0.64 -27.55 18.98
C THR A 171 -0.17 -27.58 20.28
N VAL A 172 -0.03 -26.59 21.18
CA VAL A 172 -0.82 -26.43 22.42
C VAL A 172 -0.87 -24.95 22.93
N GLY A 173 -2.09 -24.38 22.98
CA GLY A 173 -2.71 -23.35 23.87
C GLY A 173 -1.93 -22.09 24.27
N ASP A 174 -2.40 -20.85 24.10
CA ASP A 174 -3.75 -20.31 24.34
C ASP A 174 -3.94 -19.06 23.45
N ALA A 175 -4.72 -19.17 22.37
CA ALA A 175 -4.97 -18.05 21.46
C ALA A 175 -5.52 -16.81 22.19
N ALA A 176 -6.15 -17.01 23.35
CA ALA A 176 -6.64 -15.95 24.23
C ALA A 176 -5.54 -15.03 24.78
N ALA A 177 -4.27 -15.44 24.76
CA ALA A 177 -3.15 -14.61 25.20
C ALA A 177 -2.66 -13.63 24.11
N ALA A 178 -3.03 -13.83 22.83
CA ALA A 178 -2.56 -13.02 21.71
C ALA A 178 -2.80 -11.51 21.91
N PRO A 179 -4.00 -11.03 22.33
CA PRO A 179 -4.22 -9.61 22.57
C PRO A 179 -3.27 -9.01 23.60
N ALA A 180 -2.99 -9.74 24.69
CA ALA A 180 -2.12 -9.25 25.75
C ALA A 180 -0.65 -9.23 25.32
N LYS A 181 -0.18 -10.26 24.60
CA LYS A 181 1.19 -10.34 24.10
C LYS A 181 1.48 -9.28 23.04
N ALA A 182 0.57 -9.08 22.07
CA ALA A 182 0.71 -8.05 21.05
C ALA A 182 0.73 -6.64 21.67
N ALA A 183 -0.21 -6.33 22.55
CA ALA A 183 -0.25 -5.04 23.23
C ALA A 183 1.01 -4.77 24.07
N ALA A 184 1.51 -5.78 24.79
CA ALA A 184 2.74 -5.64 25.57
C ALA A 184 3.98 -5.43 24.69
N PHE A 185 4.01 -6.04 23.50
CA PHE A 185 5.10 -5.87 22.55
C PHE A 185 5.07 -4.47 21.92
N VAL A 186 3.93 -4.06 21.35
CA VAL A 186 3.75 -2.74 20.72
C VAL A 186 3.98 -1.61 21.72
N ALA A 187 3.60 -1.78 22.98
CA ALA A 187 3.89 -0.78 24.03
C ALA A 187 5.40 -0.55 24.27
N ARG A 188 6.26 -1.52 23.92
CA ARG A 188 7.73 -1.39 24.00
C ARG A 188 8.36 -1.02 22.68
N HIS A 189 7.73 -1.42 21.57
CA HIS A 189 8.20 -1.26 20.20
C HIS A 189 7.09 -0.66 19.32
N PRO A 190 6.67 0.59 19.58
CA PRO A 190 5.60 1.23 18.81
C PRO A 190 5.94 1.35 17.32
N GLU A 191 7.22 1.44 16.98
CA GLU A 191 7.73 1.44 15.60
C GLU A 191 7.40 0.16 14.82
N LEU A 192 7.13 -0.95 15.51
CA LEU A 192 6.78 -2.23 14.90
C LEU A 192 5.27 -2.51 14.87
N LEU A 193 4.42 -1.53 15.20
CA LEU A 193 2.96 -1.69 15.27
C LEU A 193 2.39 -2.30 13.99
N VAL A 194 2.77 -1.76 12.82
CA VAL A 194 2.26 -2.20 11.52
C VAL A 194 2.63 -3.66 11.25
N GLY A 195 3.91 -4.03 11.48
CA GLY A 195 4.38 -5.41 11.32
C GLY A 195 3.74 -6.38 12.31
N VAL A 196 3.54 -5.98 13.58
CA VAL A 196 2.82 -6.78 14.57
C VAL A 196 1.37 -7.00 14.15
N GLY A 197 0.72 -5.95 13.67
CA GLY A 197 -0.64 -6.02 13.13
C GLY A 197 -0.73 -6.99 11.96
N ALA A 198 0.21 -6.93 11.02
CA ALA A 198 0.26 -7.83 9.88
C ALA A 198 0.44 -9.31 10.30
N VAL A 199 1.35 -9.60 11.23
CA VAL A 199 1.55 -10.95 11.79
C VAL A 199 0.24 -11.49 12.40
N VAL A 200 -0.46 -10.66 13.18
CA VAL A 200 -1.73 -11.03 13.82
C VAL A 200 -2.85 -11.23 12.78
N ALA A 201 -2.99 -10.31 11.83
CA ALA A 201 -4.02 -10.34 10.81
C ALA A 201 -3.88 -11.57 9.89
N SER A 202 -2.65 -11.92 9.54
CA SER A 202 -2.34 -13.02 8.63
C SER A 202 -2.33 -14.38 9.33
N ALA A 203 -2.27 -14.45 10.67
CA ALA A 203 -2.21 -15.70 11.43
C ALA A 203 -3.43 -16.61 11.17
N LYS A 204 -3.28 -17.65 10.34
CA LYS A 204 -4.36 -18.58 9.94
C LYS A 204 -4.92 -19.40 11.11
N TRP A 205 -4.12 -19.59 12.17
CA TRP A 205 -4.51 -20.33 13.36
C TRP A 205 -5.30 -19.49 14.38
N LEU A 206 -5.26 -18.15 14.28
CA LEU A 206 -5.91 -17.25 15.23
C LEU A 206 -7.36 -17.00 14.79
N PRO A 207 -8.39 -17.31 15.61
CA PRO A 207 -9.78 -17.02 15.27
C PRO A 207 -10.03 -15.52 15.02
N ASP A 208 -10.94 -15.19 14.10
CA ASP A 208 -11.19 -13.80 13.67
C ASP A 208 -11.56 -12.86 14.82
N ASN A 209 -12.36 -13.32 15.79
CA ASN A 209 -12.69 -12.50 16.97
C ASN A 209 -11.46 -12.16 17.82
N LEU A 210 -10.45 -13.03 17.84
CA LEU A 210 -9.19 -12.79 18.53
C LEU A 210 -8.23 -11.93 17.69
N LYS A 211 -8.26 -12.02 16.35
CA LYS A 211 -7.59 -11.07 15.46
C LYS A 211 -8.10 -9.66 15.72
N VAL A 212 -9.42 -9.46 15.58
CA VAL A 212 -10.09 -8.17 15.80
C VAL A 212 -9.78 -7.61 17.19
N SER A 213 -9.99 -8.39 18.25
CA SER A 213 -9.72 -7.90 19.62
C SER A 213 -8.24 -7.59 19.88
N THR A 214 -7.32 -8.27 19.18
CA THR A 214 -5.88 -7.96 19.24
C THR A 214 -5.57 -6.67 18.48
N LEU A 215 -6.02 -6.56 17.22
CA LEU A 215 -5.77 -5.39 16.36
C LEU A 215 -6.38 -4.12 16.94
N LYS A 216 -7.61 -4.20 17.45
CA LYS A 216 -8.27 -3.10 18.18
C LYS A 216 -7.49 -2.65 19.42
N ARG A 217 -6.72 -3.55 20.04
CA ARG A 217 -5.96 -3.23 21.26
C ARG A 217 -4.61 -2.57 20.96
N ILE A 218 -4.02 -2.83 19.79
CA ILE A 218 -2.72 -2.27 19.41
C ILE A 218 -2.85 -1.00 18.58
N ASN A 219 -3.92 -0.85 17.80
CA ASN A 219 -4.22 0.37 17.04
C ASN A 219 -5.02 1.34 17.91
N THR A 220 -4.58 2.59 17.99
CA THR A 220 -5.23 3.61 18.83
C THR A 220 -6.55 4.09 18.25
N ASN A 221 -6.65 4.13 16.92
CA ASN A 221 -7.76 4.74 16.20
C ASN A 221 -8.67 3.72 15.50
N TRP A 222 -8.63 2.45 15.92
CA TRP A 222 -9.51 1.40 15.40
C TRP A 222 -10.99 1.82 15.41
N ASP A 223 -11.44 2.37 16.55
CA ASP A 223 -12.83 2.74 16.74
C ASP A 223 -13.25 3.90 15.82
N GLU A 224 -12.33 4.82 15.48
CA GLU A 224 -12.60 5.91 14.53
C GLU A 224 -12.94 5.38 13.13
N LEU A 225 -12.24 4.32 12.68
CA LEU A 225 -12.52 3.70 11.38
C LEU A 225 -13.82 2.88 11.41
N THR A 226 -14.10 2.17 12.50
CA THR A 226 -15.38 1.45 12.62
C THR A 226 -16.58 2.40 12.75
N ASP A 227 -16.42 3.54 13.42
CA ASP A 227 -17.44 4.59 13.49
C ASP A 227 -17.66 5.26 12.13
N ALA A 228 -16.66 5.21 11.24
CA ALA A 228 -16.75 5.57 9.83
C ALA A 228 -17.29 4.43 8.95
N ASN A 229 -17.97 3.44 9.53
CA ASN A 229 -18.58 2.28 8.85
C ASN A 229 -17.59 1.38 8.09
N VAL A 230 -16.30 1.34 8.48
CA VAL A 230 -15.37 0.33 7.98
C VAL A 230 -15.60 -0.98 8.72
N SER A 231 -15.81 -2.08 7.99
CA SER A 231 -16.02 -3.38 8.63
C SER A 231 -14.74 -3.87 9.31
N GLU A 232 -14.86 -4.60 10.43
CA GLU A 232 -13.72 -5.20 11.12
C GLU A 232 -12.92 -6.14 10.18
N ALA A 233 -13.60 -6.80 9.25
CA ALA A 233 -12.98 -7.67 8.25
C ALA A 233 -12.13 -6.87 7.25
N ALA A 234 -12.61 -5.70 6.79
CA ALA A 234 -11.83 -4.80 5.95
C ALA A 234 -10.61 -4.23 6.71
N LEU A 235 -10.75 -3.91 8.00
CA LEU A 235 -9.61 -3.48 8.83
C LEU A 235 -8.57 -4.58 9.01
N VAL A 236 -8.99 -5.83 9.22
CA VAL A 236 -8.09 -6.98 9.26
C VAL A 236 -7.36 -7.14 7.91
N ARG A 237 -8.07 -7.01 6.79
CA ARG A 237 -7.46 -7.07 5.44
C ARG A 237 -6.42 -5.97 5.23
N LEU A 238 -6.77 -4.71 5.49
CA LEU A 238 -5.84 -3.58 5.40
C LEU A 238 -4.58 -3.85 6.25
N GLN A 239 -4.76 -4.28 7.50
CA GLN A 239 -3.63 -4.56 8.38
C GLN A 239 -2.76 -5.75 7.91
N SER A 240 -3.36 -6.77 7.29
CA SER A 240 -2.60 -7.90 6.71
C SER A 240 -1.70 -7.48 5.55
N SER A 241 -2.02 -6.37 4.88
CA SER A 241 -1.22 -5.73 3.83
C SER A 241 -0.32 -4.61 4.37
N ARG A 242 0.05 -4.68 5.66
CA ARG A 242 0.89 -3.66 6.32
C ARG A 242 0.36 -2.22 6.19
N GLN A 243 -0.95 -2.02 6.11
CA GLN A 243 -1.54 -0.68 6.19
C GLN A 243 -1.37 -0.12 7.62
N ASP A 244 -0.92 1.13 7.72
CA ASP A 244 -1.00 1.88 8.97
C ASP A 244 -2.42 2.42 9.17
N LEU A 245 -3.19 1.75 10.03
CA LEU A 245 -4.57 2.12 10.35
C LEU A 245 -4.66 3.41 11.17
N ASP A 246 -3.67 3.70 12.03
CA ASP A 246 -3.67 4.91 12.85
C ASP A 246 -3.40 6.14 11.96
N SER A 247 -2.47 6.03 11.00
CA SER A 247 -2.24 7.06 9.98
C SER A 247 -3.44 7.24 9.04
N LEU A 248 -4.11 6.14 8.63
CA LEU A 248 -5.33 6.21 7.82
C LEU A 248 -6.46 6.94 8.58
N ALA A 249 -6.68 6.60 9.84
CA ALA A 249 -7.67 7.28 10.67
C ALA A 249 -7.35 8.77 10.82
N ALA A 250 -6.09 9.12 11.10
CA ALA A 250 -5.65 10.50 11.18
C ALA A 250 -5.88 11.27 9.85
N ALA A 251 -5.67 10.63 8.71
CA ALA A 251 -5.96 11.21 7.39
C ALA A 251 -7.46 11.52 7.20
N THR A 252 -8.35 10.66 7.74
CA THR A 252 -9.80 10.89 7.67
C THR A 252 -10.28 12.06 8.54
N GLN A 253 -9.49 12.49 9.52
CA GLN A 253 -9.83 13.60 10.42
C GLN A 253 -9.26 14.95 9.97
N ARG A 254 -8.54 15.00 8.84
CA ARG A 254 -7.97 16.26 8.32
C ARG A 254 -9.07 17.23 7.90
N ALA A 255 -8.87 18.51 8.21
CA ALA A 255 -9.83 19.57 7.92
C ALA A 255 -10.06 19.81 6.41
N GLY A 256 -9.05 19.52 5.57
CA GLY A 256 -9.14 19.65 4.11
C GLY A 256 -9.96 18.56 3.41
N ARG A 257 -10.29 17.47 4.13
CA ARG A 257 -11.02 16.33 3.57
C ARG A 257 -12.49 16.65 3.31
N LYS A 258 -13.00 16.26 2.15
CA LYS A 258 -14.44 16.16 1.87
C LYS A 258 -15.00 14.84 2.38
N ALA A 259 -16.09 14.91 3.15
CA ALA A 259 -16.80 13.73 3.58
C ALA A 259 -17.47 13.05 2.38
N ASN A 260 -17.49 11.71 2.37
CA ASN A 260 -18.16 10.93 1.35
C ASN A 260 -18.62 9.57 1.88
N THR A 261 -19.30 8.81 1.04
CA THR A 261 -19.60 7.40 1.26
C THR A 261 -18.36 6.54 1.09
N ASN A 262 -18.33 5.44 1.86
CA ASN A 262 -17.39 4.35 1.67
C ASN A 262 -17.60 3.72 0.28
N ALA A 263 -16.58 3.00 -0.19
CA ALA A 263 -16.57 2.33 -1.49
C ALA A 263 -15.96 0.94 -1.36
N PRO A 264 -16.21 0.00 -2.29
CA PRO A 264 -15.52 -1.28 -2.27
C PRO A 264 -14.02 -1.13 -2.57
N PHE A 265 -13.26 -2.19 -2.32
CA PHE A 265 -11.92 -2.31 -2.87
C PHE A 265 -11.98 -2.28 -4.41
N MET A 266 -11.11 -1.50 -5.02
CA MET A 266 -11.02 -1.32 -6.47
C MET A 266 -9.94 -2.23 -7.03
N LYS A 267 -10.25 -2.91 -8.14
CA LYS A 267 -9.30 -3.83 -8.79
C LYS A 267 -8.06 -3.09 -9.31
N ASN A 268 -8.26 -1.92 -9.90
CA ASN A 268 -7.23 -1.07 -10.51
C ASN A 268 -7.75 0.38 -10.61
N GLY A 269 -6.92 1.31 -11.06
CA GLY A 269 -7.28 2.72 -11.24
C GLY A 269 -8.52 2.93 -12.09
N LYS A 270 -8.63 2.21 -13.21
CA LYS A 270 -9.83 2.20 -14.08
C LYS A 270 -11.13 1.90 -13.32
N ALA A 271 -11.14 0.92 -12.41
CA ALA A 271 -12.33 0.63 -11.61
C ALA A 271 -12.73 1.81 -10.69
N GLY A 272 -11.74 2.57 -10.20
CA GLY A 272 -11.98 3.81 -9.46
C GLY A 272 -12.55 4.93 -10.35
N GLU A 273 -12.06 5.07 -11.59
CA GLU A 273 -12.63 6.03 -12.55
C GLU A 273 -14.08 5.72 -12.90
N GLU A 274 -14.40 4.45 -13.21
CA GLU A 274 -15.75 3.98 -13.50
C GLU A 274 -16.71 4.23 -12.31
N TYR A 275 -16.21 4.07 -11.08
CA TYR A 275 -16.96 4.42 -9.87
C TYR A 275 -17.28 5.92 -9.79
N LEU A 276 -16.30 6.79 -10.06
CA LEU A 276 -16.50 8.24 -10.06
C LEU A 276 -17.44 8.69 -11.18
N GLU A 277 -17.29 8.14 -12.38
CA GLU A 277 -18.19 8.42 -13.51
C GLU A 277 -19.64 8.11 -13.11
N GLY A 278 -19.89 6.91 -12.54
CA GLY A 278 -21.21 6.53 -12.05
C GLY A 278 -21.74 7.45 -10.93
N LEU A 279 -20.87 7.79 -9.97
CA LEU A 279 -21.21 8.67 -8.85
C LEU A 279 -21.69 10.04 -9.33
N TYR A 280 -20.99 10.62 -10.31
CA TYR A 280 -21.31 11.96 -10.81
C TYR A 280 -22.38 11.97 -11.90
N ALA A 281 -22.50 10.93 -12.72
CA ALA A 281 -23.52 10.83 -13.77
C ALA A 281 -24.95 10.92 -13.22
N ASP A 282 -25.16 10.45 -11.98
CA ASP A 282 -26.45 10.54 -11.29
C ASP A 282 -26.73 11.92 -10.67
N SER A 283 -25.69 12.76 -10.52
CA SER A 283 -25.74 13.99 -9.71
C SER A 283 -25.64 15.28 -10.53
N VAL A 284 -25.03 15.25 -11.71
CA VAL A 284 -24.78 16.43 -12.53
C VAL A 284 -25.18 16.23 -14.00
N THR A 285 -25.34 17.34 -14.73
CA THR A 285 -25.81 17.31 -16.13
C THR A 285 -24.70 17.17 -17.16
N GLY A 286 -23.45 17.41 -16.78
CA GLY A 286 -22.28 17.24 -17.65
C GLY A 286 -21.20 16.42 -16.95
N VAL A 287 -21.04 15.18 -17.38
CA VAL A 287 -19.90 14.31 -17.04
C VAL A 287 -19.18 13.98 -18.33
N THR A 288 -17.90 14.26 -18.37
CA THR A 288 -17.00 13.87 -19.46
C THR A 288 -15.78 13.21 -18.84
N THR A 289 -15.38 12.06 -19.36
CA THR A 289 -14.19 11.35 -18.89
C THR A 289 -12.99 11.63 -19.78
N GLN A 290 -11.79 11.47 -19.21
CA GLN A 290 -10.53 11.52 -19.94
C GLN A 290 -10.33 12.82 -20.73
N VAL A 291 -10.50 13.95 -20.04
CA VAL A 291 -10.41 15.30 -20.63
C VAL A 291 -9.00 15.85 -20.51
N THR A 292 -8.37 16.17 -21.64
CA THR A 292 -7.00 16.70 -21.65
C THR A 292 -6.96 18.22 -21.70
N HIS A 293 -6.18 18.82 -20.81
CA HIS A 293 -5.85 20.25 -20.80
C HIS A 293 -4.37 20.47 -21.06
N SER A 294 -4.02 21.59 -21.70
CA SER A 294 -2.62 21.93 -21.95
C SER A 294 -1.99 22.57 -20.71
N THR A 295 -0.78 22.11 -20.39
CA THR A 295 0.09 22.63 -19.31
C THR A 295 1.36 23.27 -19.87
N ALA A 296 1.40 23.56 -21.18
CA ALA A 296 2.59 24.05 -21.89
C ALA A 296 3.18 25.36 -21.30
N ASP A 297 2.34 26.17 -20.64
CA ASP A 297 2.77 27.42 -20.00
C ASP A 297 3.32 27.23 -18.57
N CYS A 298 3.28 26.01 -18.02
CA CYS A 298 3.76 25.67 -16.67
C CYS A 298 4.71 24.46 -16.62
N MET A 299 5.29 24.05 -17.75
CA MET A 299 6.15 22.87 -17.92
C MET A 299 7.36 22.77 -16.96
N ASN A 300 7.76 23.88 -16.31
CA ASN A 300 8.87 23.86 -15.35
C ASN A 300 8.49 23.18 -14.02
N VAL A 301 7.18 23.06 -13.73
CA VAL A 301 6.65 22.47 -12.49
C VAL A 301 5.48 21.51 -12.73
N CYS A 302 4.72 21.70 -13.81
CA CYS A 302 3.62 20.84 -14.25
C CYS A 302 4.10 19.69 -15.14
N ASN A 303 3.14 18.83 -15.53
CA ASN A 303 3.31 17.84 -16.59
C ASN A 303 3.79 18.52 -17.87
N LYS A 304 4.69 17.85 -18.60
CA LYS A 304 5.48 18.46 -19.69
C LYS A 304 4.63 18.95 -20.86
N VAL A 305 3.45 18.38 -21.10
CA VAL A 305 2.68 18.71 -22.32
C VAL A 305 1.21 18.96 -22.00
N SER A 306 0.63 18.06 -21.23
CA SER A 306 -0.78 18.10 -20.88
C SER A 306 -1.04 17.45 -19.53
N ARG A 307 -2.23 17.74 -18.99
CA ARG A 307 -2.81 17.07 -17.86
C ARG A 307 -4.10 16.37 -18.28
N ARG A 308 -4.25 15.09 -18.00
CA ARG A 308 -5.43 14.28 -18.33
C ARG A 308 -6.33 14.10 -17.11
N ILE A 309 -7.55 14.63 -17.19
CA ILE A 309 -8.54 14.55 -16.11
C ILE A 309 -9.36 13.27 -16.25
N ASP A 310 -9.41 12.44 -15.21
CA ASP A 310 -10.12 11.16 -15.25
C ASP A 310 -11.63 11.38 -15.45
N VAL A 311 -12.23 12.22 -14.58
CA VAL A 311 -13.66 12.59 -14.64
C VAL A 311 -13.82 14.10 -14.45
N LEU A 312 -14.38 14.80 -15.43
CA LEU A 312 -14.76 16.21 -15.34
C LEU A 312 -16.28 16.32 -15.16
N ALA A 313 -16.72 16.84 -14.01
CA ALA A 313 -18.12 16.95 -13.62
C ALA A 313 -18.47 18.39 -13.23
N ASP A 314 -19.37 19.04 -13.97
CA ASP A 314 -19.75 20.46 -13.76
C ASP A 314 -18.54 21.41 -13.60
N GLY A 315 -17.45 21.16 -14.34
CA GLY A 315 -16.23 21.96 -14.31
C GLY A 315 -15.23 21.59 -13.20
N VAL A 316 -15.56 20.63 -12.32
CA VAL A 316 -14.63 20.10 -11.32
C VAL A 316 -13.92 18.86 -11.86
N ALA A 317 -12.59 18.87 -11.82
CA ALA A 317 -11.75 17.74 -12.17
C ALA A 317 -11.69 16.74 -11.00
N HIS A 318 -12.01 15.48 -11.27
CA HIS A 318 -12.00 14.39 -10.30
C HIS A 318 -10.98 13.34 -10.69
N GLU A 319 -10.02 13.13 -9.78
CA GLU A 319 -8.87 12.25 -9.98
C GLU A 319 -9.02 11.00 -9.15
N SER A 320 -8.94 9.84 -9.77
CA SER A 320 -9.01 8.53 -9.13
C SER A 320 -7.61 8.04 -8.79
N LYS A 321 -7.40 7.63 -7.54
CA LYS A 321 -6.17 6.98 -7.08
C LYS A 321 -6.53 5.73 -6.29
N VAL A 322 -6.06 4.58 -6.76
CA VAL A 322 -6.30 3.27 -6.14
C VAL A 322 -5.03 2.78 -5.46
N GLY A 323 -5.16 2.21 -4.26
CA GLY A 323 -4.02 1.72 -3.47
C GLY A 323 -3.33 2.81 -2.67
N TYR A 324 -2.14 2.49 -2.14
CA TYR A 324 -1.30 3.47 -1.45
C TYR A 324 -0.61 4.39 -2.45
N LYS A 325 -0.54 5.68 -2.14
CA LYS A 325 0.13 6.68 -2.99
C LYS A 325 0.99 7.61 -2.15
N SER A 326 2.28 7.69 -2.49
CA SER A 326 3.26 8.58 -1.89
C SER A 326 3.36 9.90 -2.69
N LEU A 327 4.15 10.87 -2.23
CA LEU A 327 4.38 12.12 -2.99
C LEU A 327 5.61 11.96 -3.89
N THR A 328 5.44 11.25 -5.01
CA THR A 328 6.47 11.08 -6.04
C THR A 328 6.66 12.36 -6.86
N SER A 329 7.66 12.35 -7.75
CA SER A 329 7.93 13.48 -8.64
C SER A 329 6.77 13.71 -9.62
N ASP A 330 6.14 12.65 -10.11
CA ASP A 330 4.99 12.70 -11.03
C ASP A 330 3.69 13.10 -10.34
N ILE A 331 3.42 12.53 -9.16
CA ILE A 331 2.24 12.95 -8.37
C ILE A 331 2.35 14.44 -8.02
N ARG A 332 3.55 14.93 -7.72
CA ARG A 332 3.78 16.38 -7.53
C ARG A 332 3.46 17.17 -8.81
N ARG A 333 3.91 16.73 -9.99
CA ARG A 333 3.63 17.40 -11.26
C ARG A 333 2.14 17.39 -11.62
N GLN A 334 1.42 16.31 -11.32
CA GLN A 334 -0.04 16.24 -11.49
C GLN A 334 -0.76 17.28 -10.61
N ILE A 335 -0.42 17.34 -9.31
CA ILE A 335 -1.00 18.32 -8.38
C ILE A 335 -0.67 19.76 -8.79
N GLU A 336 0.56 20.04 -9.22
CA GLU A 336 0.94 21.36 -9.75
C GLU A 336 0.15 21.72 -11.01
N SER A 337 -0.09 20.74 -11.89
CA SER A 337 -0.90 20.92 -13.10
C SER A 337 -2.34 21.23 -12.75
N ASP A 338 -2.95 20.46 -11.85
CA ASP A 338 -4.33 20.67 -11.42
C ASP A 338 -4.52 22.06 -10.78
N ALA A 339 -3.59 22.47 -9.89
CA ALA A 339 -3.59 23.80 -9.30
C ALA A 339 -3.46 24.91 -10.36
N TYR A 340 -2.60 24.72 -11.36
CA TYR A 340 -2.46 25.65 -12.49
C TYR A 340 -3.74 25.76 -13.33
N LEU A 341 -4.42 24.64 -13.59
CA LEU A 341 -5.68 24.64 -14.34
C LEU A 341 -6.79 25.40 -13.58
N VAL A 342 -6.83 25.28 -12.25
CA VAL A 342 -7.72 26.07 -11.39
C VAL A 342 -7.37 27.55 -11.45
N ASP A 343 -6.09 27.91 -11.25
CA ASP A 343 -5.63 29.31 -11.21
C ASP A 343 -5.86 30.05 -12.55
N THR A 344 -5.79 29.33 -13.66
CA THR A 344 -6.05 29.87 -15.01
C THR A 344 -7.52 29.84 -15.42
N GLY A 345 -8.40 29.29 -14.58
CA GLY A 345 -9.84 29.17 -14.85
C GLY A 345 -10.18 28.20 -15.97
N GLN A 346 -9.31 27.23 -16.25
CA GLN A 346 -9.58 26.15 -17.20
C GLN A 346 -10.50 25.08 -16.60
N ILE A 347 -10.43 24.90 -15.28
CA ILE A 347 -11.36 24.11 -14.47
C ILE A 347 -11.81 24.95 -13.26
N GLU A 348 -12.97 24.63 -12.69
CA GLU A 348 -13.51 25.31 -11.51
C GLU A 348 -12.78 24.91 -10.23
N ALA A 349 -12.47 23.61 -10.09
CA ALA A 349 -11.75 23.03 -8.96
C ALA A 349 -11.13 21.68 -9.36
N ALA A 350 -10.21 21.18 -8.53
CA ALA A 350 -9.70 19.81 -8.59
C ALA A 350 -10.01 19.06 -7.29
N HIS A 351 -10.33 17.78 -7.41
CA HIS A 351 -10.74 16.90 -6.31
C HIS A 351 -10.14 15.50 -6.50
N TRP A 352 -9.21 15.12 -5.62
CA TRP A 352 -8.58 13.80 -5.63
C TRP A 352 -9.35 12.78 -4.78
N HIS A 353 -9.54 11.59 -5.29
CA HIS A 353 -10.28 10.49 -4.67
C HIS A 353 -9.35 9.30 -4.45
N PHE A 354 -9.26 8.84 -3.21
CA PHE A 354 -8.42 7.71 -2.83
C PHE A 354 -9.28 6.50 -2.47
N PHE A 355 -9.01 5.38 -3.12
CA PHE A 355 -9.72 4.11 -2.94
C PHE A 355 -8.76 3.02 -2.50
N ALA A 356 -9.27 2.04 -1.76
CA ALA A 356 -8.50 0.86 -1.39
C ALA A 356 -8.28 -0.07 -2.60
N SER A 357 -7.08 -0.65 -2.75
CA SER A 357 -6.75 -1.58 -3.84
C SER A 357 -7.08 -3.02 -3.45
N ASP A 358 -7.79 -3.73 -4.32
CA ASP A 358 -8.09 -5.16 -4.18
C ASP A 358 -6.81 -6.01 -4.35
N VAL A 359 -5.83 -5.49 -5.10
CA VAL A 359 -4.54 -6.16 -5.38
C VAL A 359 -3.60 -6.03 -4.18
N THR A 360 -3.27 -4.82 -3.77
CA THR A 360 -2.30 -4.61 -2.69
C THR A 360 -2.93 -4.67 -1.30
N GLY A 361 -4.25 -4.51 -1.19
CA GLY A 361 -4.95 -4.42 0.09
C GLY A 361 -4.60 -3.16 0.88
N LYS A 362 -4.07 -2.12 0.22
CA LYS A 362 -3.71 -0.83 0.84
C LYS A 362 -4.62 0.30 0.37
N ILE A 363 -4.58 1.41 1.11
CA ILE A 363 -5.23 2.67 0.76
C ILE A 363 -4.31 3.84 1.16
N GLY A 364 -4.08 4.73 0.20
CA GLY A 364 -3.42 6.01 0.41
C GLY A 364 -4.40 7.08 0.90
N PRO A 365 -4.02 8.35 0.91
CA PRO A 365 -2.71 8.92 0.58
C PRO A 365 -1.73 8.95 1.75
N SER A 366 -0.43 9.02 1.43
CA SER A 366 0.61 9.33 2.41
C SER A 366 0.45 10.72 3.04
N LYS A 367 1.01 10.93 4.24
CA LYS A 367 1.00 12.25 4.89
C LYS A 367 1.65 13.36 4.05
N PRO A 368 2.85 13.18 3.44
CA PRO A 368 3.43 14.21 2.58
C PRO A 368 2.53 14.59 1.40
N LEU A 369 1.84 13.61 0.80
CA LEU A 369 0.89 13.85 -0.29
C LEU A 369 -0.29 14.71 0.19
N LEU A 370 -0.89 14.37 1.34
CA LEU A 370 -1.97 15.16 1.94
C LEU A 370 -1.54 16.59 2.27
N ASP A 371 -0.35 16.76 2.84
CA ASP A 371 0.19 18.08 3.17
C ASP A 371 0.36 18.93 1.90
N PHE A 372 0.76 18.32 0.77
CA PHE A 372 0.93 19.03 -0.49
C PHE A 372 -0.40 19.34 -1.19
N LEU A 373 -1.40 18.46 -1.12
CA LEU A 373 -2.77 18.75 -1.58
C LEU A 373 -3.36 19.93 -0.79
N ASP A 374 -3.22 19.93 0.53
CA ASP A 374 -3.66 21.03 1.40
C ASP A 374 -2.92 22.34 1.08
N GLU A 375 -1.60 22.29 0.81
CA GLU A 375 -0.80 23.45 0.38
C GLU A 375 -1.33 24.06 -0.92
N LYS A 376 -1.73 23.22 -1.87
CA LYS A 376 -2.23 23.63 -3.19
C LYS A 376 -3.74 23.92 -3.22
N GLY A 377 -4.43 23.74 -2.09
CA GLY A 377 -5.87 23.95 -1.99
C GLY A 377 -6.69 22.95 -2.82
N ILE A 378 -6.12 21.79 -3.14
CA ILE A 378 -6.81 20.71 -3.86
C ILE A 378 -7.63 19.90 -2.87
N GLN A 379 -8.91 19.69 -3.20
CA GLN A 379 -9.81 18.93 -2.35
C GLN A 379 -9.50 17.44 -2.46
N TYR A 380 -9.79 16.67 -1.41
CA TYR A 380 -9.68 15.23 -1.49
C TYR A 380 -10.73 14.49 -0.67
N THR A 381 -11.02 13.27 -1.10
CA THR A 381 -11.84 12.28 -0.41
C THR A 381 -11.05 11.00 -0.25
N ILE A 382 -11.11 10.40 0.94
CA ILE A 382 -10.63 9.03 1.19
C ILE A 382 -11.86 8.15 1.31
N HIS A 383 -12.09 7.31 0.32
CA HIS A 383 -13.18 6.35 0.27
C HIS A 383 -12.77 5.10 1.02
N LEU A 384 -13.11 5.06 2.31
CA LEU A 384 -12.80 3.91 3.14
C LEU A 384 -13.56 2.66 2.64
N PRO A 385 -12.99 1.45 2.80
CA PRO A 385 -13.62 0.22 2.32
C PRO A 385 -14.90 -0.13 3.10
N ASP A 386 -16.01 -0.36 2.41
CA ASP A 386 -17.27 -0.84 3.03
C ASP A 386 -17.37 -2.37 3.13
N THR A 387 -16.70 -3.10 2.23
CA THR A 387 -16.61 -4.56 2.24
C THR A 387 -15.18 -5.05 2.46
N PRO A 388 -14.99 -6.25 3.04
CA PRO A 388 -13.68 -6.88 3.12
C PRO A 388 -13.13 -7.26 1.75
#